data_AF-A0A5B0R7Q8-F1
#
_entry.id   AF-A0A5B0R7Q8-F1
#
_cell.length_a   1.000
_cell.length_b   1.000
_cell.length_c   1.000
_cell.angle_alpha   90.00
_cell.angle_beta   90.00
_cell.angle_gamma   90.00
#
_symmetry.space_group_name_H-M   'P 1'
#
loop_
_entity.id
_entity.type
_entity.pdbx_description
1 polymer ?
#
loop_
_entity_poly.entity_id
_entity_poly.type
_entity_poly.pdbx_seq_one_letter_code
_entity_poly.pdbx_strand_id
1 'polypeptide(L)'
;MGFTSARIHDVRTGTDLGNKVNFFEQEIAGHGSLIVQLTETKEAPKRDFQRIPAAQAELISPAHFRQVGELKVATSIKAEGQGAVVWHDVPGSQDGHVLLSFDYINAELPSDDEDHAKLNFKRAAITINDDPHRKFQVHFPITGMTWSDVYPGYLVSLPLPNAKNKVRIEGLDGAAPDFVALSVAIQPAPTTTKTN
;
A
#
# COMPACT_ATOMS: atom_id res chain seq x y z
N MET A 1 9.18 0.52 -7.78
CA MET A 1 9.91 1.65 -8.37
C MET A 1 10.49 2.47 -7.23
N GLY A 2 11.69 3.00 -7.41
CA GLY A 2 12.43 3.76 -6.40
C GLY A 2 13.89 3.90 -6.81
N PHE A 3 14.65 4.67 -6.04
CA PHE A 3 16.07 4.88 -6.28
C PHE A 3 16.89 4.25 -5.13
N THR A 4 17.99 3.58 -5.45
CA THR A 4 18.98 3.14 -4.45
C THR A 4 19.82 4.29 -3.93
N SER A 5 19.96 5.35 -4.74
CA SER A 5 20.48 6.63 -4.29
C SER A 5 19.90 7.79 -5.08
N ALA A 6 19.83 8.96 -4.46
CA ALA A 6 19.52 10.21 -5.12
C ALA A 6 20.15 11.36 -4.34
N ARG A 7 20.56 12.41 -5.06
CA ARG A 7 20.84 13.71 -4.45
C ARG A 7 19.53 14.43 -4.20
N ILE A 8 19.37 14.95 -2.99
CA ILE A 8 18.12 15.55 -2.54
C ILE A 8 18.34 17.05 -2.38
N HIS A 9 17.46 17.84 -2.98
CA HIS A 9 17.38 19.28 -2.77
C HIS A 9 16.04 19.64 -2.13
N ASP A 10 16.06 20.45 -1.08
CA ASP A 10 14.85 21.11 -0.58
C ASP A 10 14.48 22.23 -1.54
N VAL A 11 13.36 22.08 -2.23
CA VAL A 11 12.88 23.04 -3.24
C VAL A 11 12.48 24.37 -2.59
N ARG A 12 12.02 24.34 -1.34
CA ARG A 12 11.52 25.53 -0.64
C ARG A 12 12.66 26.43 -0.18
N THR A 13 13.77 25.85 0.27
CA THR A 13 14.92 26.61 0.79
C THR A 13 16.07 26.71 -0.21
N GLY A 14 16.08 25.90 -1.27
CA GLY A 14 17.21 25.75 -2.19
C GLY A 14 18.39 24.98 -1.58
N THR A 15 18.24 24.44 -0.37
CA THR A 15 19.32 23.74 0.33
C THR A 15 19.59 22.40 -0.32
N ASP A 16 20.86 22.14 -0.65
CA ASP A 16 21.32 20.81 -1.03
C ASP A 16 21.48 19.93 0.22
N LEU A 17 20.65 18.90 0.33
CA LEU A 17 20.66 17.93 1.44
C LEU A 17 21.65 16.78 1.19
N GLY A 18 22.35 16.82 0.04
CA GLY A 18 23.38 15.88 -0.37
C GLY A 18 22.83 14.58 -0.96
N ASN A 19 23.75 13.67 -1.31
CA ASN A 19 23.42 12.35 -1.81
C ASN A 19 22.97 11.43 -0.66
N LYS A 20 21.83 10.77 -0.83
CA LYS A 20 21.28 9.79 0.11
C LYS A 20 21.25 8.42 -0.51
N VAL A 21 21.60 7.41 0.28
CA VAL A 21 21.63 6.00 -0.13
C VAL A 21 20.62 5.24 0.71
N ASN A 22 19.76 4.46 0.05
CA ASN A 22 18.68 3.64 0.61
C ASN A 22 17.54 4.39 1.31
N PHE A 23 17.81 5.40 2.14
CA PHE A 23 16.77 6.13 2.88
C PHE A 23 17.10 7.61 3.06
N PHE A 24 16.05 8.40 3.25
CA PHE A 24 16.09 9.79 3.68
C PHE A 24 14.98 9.98 4.70
N GLU A 25 15.32 10.55 5.85
CA GLU A 25 14.40 10.80 6.95
C GLU A 25 14.57 12.24 7.42
N GLN A 26 13.45 12.92 7.66
CA GLN A 26 13.44 14.28 8.18
C GLN A 26 12.21 14.49 9.06
N GLU A 27 12.43 15.10 10.22
CA GLU A 27 11.36 15.54 11.10
C GLU A 27 10.73 16.82 10.54
N ILE A 28 9.40 16.81 10.39
CA ILE A 28 8.61 17.96 9.94
C ILE A 28 7.79 18.45 11.12
N ALA A 29 7.97 19.72 11.49
CA ALA A 29 7.20 20.34 12.55
C ALA A 29 5.68 20.30 12.26
N GLY A 30 4.86 20.43 13.30
CA GLY A 30 3.40 20.51 13.15
C GLY A 30 2.99 21.58 12.13
N HIS A 31 2.11 21.21 11.19
CA HIS A 31 1.70 22.04 10.03
C HIS A 31 2.82 22.39 9.03
N GLY A 32 4.00 21.79 9.15
CA GLY A 32 5.08 21.92 8.18
C GLY A 32 4.87 21.09 6.92
N SER A 33 5.56 21.45 5.86
CA SER A 33 5.63 20.67 4.62
C SER A 33 7.08 20.63 4.11
N LEU A 34 7.39 19.56 3.39
CA LEU A 34 8.68 19.36 2.73
C LEU A 34 8.42 19.05 1.26
N ILE A 35 9.10 19.80 0.37
CA ILE A 35 9.09 19.55 -1.06
C ILE A 35 10.53 19.29 -1.47
N VAL A 36 10.79 18.09 -1.99
CA VAL A 36 12.13 17.69 -2.41
C VAL A 36 12.21 17.44 -3.91
N GLN A 37 13.34 17.81 -4.50
CA GLN A 37 13.74 17.40 -5.82
C GLN A 37 14.80 16.30 -5.70
N LEU A 38 14.60 15.21 -6.44
CA LEU A 38 15.56 14.11 -6.54
C LEU A 38 16.35 14.25 -7.85
N THR A 39 17.67 14.32 -7.76
CA THR A 39 18.61 14.38 -8.89
C THR A 39 19.68 13.29 -8.75
N GLU A 40 20.52 13.11 -9.79
CA GLU A 40 21.61 12.12 -9.78
C GLU A 40 21.16 10.73 -9.34
N THR A 41 20.00 10.32 -9.84
CA THR A 41 19.29 9.15 -9.34
C THR A 41 19.92 7.86 -9.85
N LYS A 42 20.01 6.86 -8.97
CA LYS A 42 20.34 5.49 -9.33
C LYS A 42 19.11 4.62 -9.12
N GLU A 43 18.59 4.05 -10.19
CA GLU A 43 17.41 3.19 -10.10
C GLU A 43 17.63 2.03 -9.13
N ALA A 44 16.60 1.76 -8.32
CA ALA A 44 16.58 0.54 -7.51
C ALA A 44 16.27 -0.65 -8.42
N PRO A 45 16.86 -1.84 -8.14
CA PRO A 45 16.47 -3.06 -8.81
C PRO A 45 14.97 -3.25 -8.80
N LYS A 46 14.43 -3.74 -9.91
CA LYS A 46 13.01 -4.13 -9.98
C LYS A 46 12.74 -5.16 -8.89
N ARG A 47 11.73 -4.90 -8.06
CA ARG A 47 11.29 -5.83 -7.03
C ARG A 47 10.33 -6.83 -7.65
N ASP A 48 10.57 -8.10 -7.38
CA ASP A 48 9.61 -9.15 -7.64
C ASP A 48 8.59 -9.21 -6.51
N PHE A 49 7.37 -9.59 -6.85
CA PHE A 49 6.27 -9.69 -5.90
C PHE A 49 5.65 -11.07 -5.94
N GLN A 50 5.50 -11.67 -4.77
CA GLN A 50 4.68 -12.86 -4.61
C GLN A 50 3.21 -12.44 -4.50
N ARG A 51 2.41 -12.78 -5.51
CA ARG A 51 0.99 -12.42 -5.57
C ARG A 51 0.12 -13.41 -4.79
N ILE A 52 -0.78 -12.89 -3.96
CA ILE A 52 -1.76 -13.63 -3.16
C ILE A 52 -3.16 -13.13 -3.58
N PRO A 53 -3.86 -13.84 -4.48
CA PRO A 53 -5.15 -13.38 -5.01
C PRO A 53 -6.22 -13.30 -3.90
N ALA A 54 -7.22 -12.44 -4.09
CA ALA A 54 -8.35 -12.32 -3.16
C ALA A 54 -9.10 -13.66 -2.99
N ALA A 55 -9.08 -14.54 -3.99
CA ALA A 55 -9.64 -15.88 -3.90
C ALA A 55 -9.03 -16.77 -2.78
N GLN A 56 -7.84 -16.42 -2.27
CA GLN A 56 -7.19 -17.09 -1.14
C GLN A 56 -7.43 -16.36 0.20
N ALA A 57 -8.11 -15.21 0.17
CA ALA A 57 -8.47 -14.45 1.36
C ALA A 57 -9.74 -15.03 2.00
N GLU A 58 -9.85 -14.86 3.32
CA GLU A 58 -11.09 -15.00 4.05
C GLU A 58 -11.90 -13.71 3.92
N LEU A 59 -13.21 -13.84 3.71
CA LEU A 59 -14.14 -12.70 3.68
C LEU A 59 -15.08 -12.77 4.88
N ILE A 60 -15.14 -11.66 5.62
CA ILE A 60 -16.07 -11.48 6.74
C ILE A 60 -17.28 -10.73 6.21
N SER A 61 -18.45 -11.37 6.30
CA SER A 61 -19.74 -10.85 5.84
C SER A 61 -19.98 -9.40 6.29
N PRO A 62 -20.53 -8.53 5.42
CA PRO A 62 -21.15 -8.81 4.13
C PRO A 62 -20.16 -8.81 2.94
N ALA A 63 -18.85 -8.81 3.21
CA ALA A 63 -17.87 -8.95 2.15
C ALA A 63 -18.07 -10.29 1.43
N HIS A 64 -18.03 -10.26 0.10
CA HIS A 64 -18.20 -11.43 -0.74
C HIS A 64 -17.37 -11.31 -2.02
N PHE A 65 -17.24 -12.41 -2.76
CA PHE A 65 -16.58 -12.38 -4.05
C PHE A 65 -17.52 -11.93 -5.15
N ARG A 66 -17.08 -10.94 -5.93
CA ARG A 66 -17.67 -10.55 -7.21
C ARG A 66 -16.72 -10.92 -8.33
N GLN A 67 -17.28 -11.34 -9.46
CA GLN A 67 -16.51 -11.67 -10.66
C GLN A 67 -16.32 -10.40 -11.52
N VAL A 68 -15.09 -10.14 -11.95
CA VAL A 68 -14.74 -9.08 -12.90
C VAL A 68 -13.87 -9.71 -14.00
N GLY A 69 -14.47 -10.01 -15.15
CA GLY A 69 -13.84 -10.86 -16.16
C GLY A 69 -13.49 -12.24 -15.59
N GLU A 70 -12.22 -12.61 -15.62
CA GLU A 70 -11.70 -13.86 -15.03
C GLU A 70 -11.24 -13.71 -13.56
N LEU A 71 -11.33 -12.49 -12.99
CA LEU A 71 -10.82 -12.19 -11.66
C LEU A 71 -11.92 -12.31 -10.60
N LYS A 72 -11.61 -12.97 -9.48
CA LYS A 72 -12.39 -12.87 -8.24
C LYS A 72 -11.93 -11.66 -7.45
N VAL A 73 -12.88 -10.81 -7.09
CA VAL A 73 -12.66 -9.54 -6.39
C VAL A 73 -13.38 -9.58 -5.05
N ALA A 74 -12.68 -9.29 -3.97
CA ALA A 74 -13.27 -9.07 -2.66
C ALA A 74 -13.98 -7.72 -2.66
N THR A 75 -15.30 -7.71 -2.54
CA THR A 75 -16.13 -6.51 -2.57
C THR A 75 -17.00 -6.39 -1.32
N SER A 76 -17.70 -5.27 -1.16
CA SER A 76 -18.61 -5.00 -0.05
C SER A 76 -17.92 -5.05 1.33
N ILE A 77 -16.64 -4.68 1.36
CA ILE A 77 -15.87 -4.52 2.60
C ILE A 77 -16.35 -3.24 3.29
N LYS A 78 -17.07 -3.39 4.39
CA LYS A 78 -17.73 -2.29 5.10
C LYS A 78 -16.78 -1.59 6.06
N ALA A 79 -17.33 -0.61 6.77
CA ALA A 79 -16.60 0.08 7.82
C ALA A 79 -16.12 -0.91 8.90
N GLU A 80 -15.14 -0.47 9.69
CA GLU A 80 -14.56 -1.25 10.78
C GLU A 80 -15.62 -1.94 11.65
N GLY A 81 -15.41 -3.24 11.91
CA GLY A 81 -16.32 -4.09 12.67
C GLY A 81 -17.55 -4.59 11.91
N GLN A 82 -17.76 -4.14 10.66
CA GLN A 82 -18.96 -4.49 9.88
C GLN A 82 -18.69 -5.43 8.71
N GLY A 83 -17.45 -5.67 8.32
CA GLY A 83 -17.07 -6.59 7.24
C GLY A 83 -15.64 -6.34 6.78
N ALA A 84 -14.93 -7.41 6.39
CA ALA A 84 -13.49 -7.36 6.15
C ALA A 84 -13.04 -8.32 5.06
N VAL A 85 -11.86 -8.07 4.51
CA VAL A 85 -11.06 -9.07 3.80
C VAL A 85 -9.81 -9.37 4.63
N VAL A 86 -9.46 -10.65 4.75
CA VAL A 86 -8.35 -11.11 5.59
C VAL A 86 -7.46 -12.05 4.80
N TRP A 87 -6.22 -11.65 4.56
CA TRP A 87 -5.18 -12.55 4.07
C TRP A 87 -4.43 -13.17 5.24
N HIS A 88 -4.34 -14.49 5.24
CA HIS A 88 -3.53 -15.27 6.17
C HIS A 88 -2.19 -15.63 5.54
N ASP A 89 -1.25 -16.06 6.38
CA ASP A 89 0.07 -16.54 5.96
C ASP A 89 0.86 -15.57 5.07
N VAL A 90 0.64 -14.26 5.24
CA VAL A 90 1.35 -13.21 4.50
C VAL A 90 2.81 -13.16 4.97
N PRO A 91 3.80 -13.40 4.08
CA PRO A 91 5.20 -13.36 4.46
C PRO A 91 5.59 -12.00 5.03
N GLY A 92 6.29 -12.01 6.17
CA GLY A 92 6.85 -10.82 6.80
C GLY A 92 8.36 -10.72 6.70
N SER A 93 8.92 -9.76 7.41
CA SER A 93 10.36 -9.57 7.56
C SER A 93 10.66 -9.19 9.01
N GLN A 94 11.63 -9.87 9.61
CA GLN A 94 12.11 -9.53 10.96
C GLN A 94 12.83 -8.17 10.98
N ASP A 95 13.37 -7.74 9.82
CA ASP A 95 14.21 -6.55 9.70
C ASP A 95 13.42 -5.23 9.49
N GLY A 96 12.09 -5.25 9.61
CA GLY A 96 11.28 -4.01 9.58
C GLY A 96 10.10 -4.04 8.63
N HIS A 97 9.86 -2.92 7.93
CA HIS A 97 8.71 -2.78 7.05
C HIS A 97 8.84 -3.61 5.77
N VAL A 98 7.74 -4.24 5.39
CA VAL A 98 7.58 -5.00 4.16
C VAL A 98 6.79 -4.19 3.15
N LEU A 99 7.27 -4.16 1.91
CA LEU A 99 6.55 -3.52 0.82
C LEU A 99 5.45 -4.45 0.30
N LEU A 100 4.21 -4.04 0.50
CA LEU A 100 3.02 -4.64 -0.06
C LEU A 100 2.61 -3.92 -1.33
N SER A 101 1.97 -4.66 -2.24
CA SER A 101 1.40 -4.17 -3.48
C SER A 101 -0.04 -4.64 -3.60
N PHE A 102 -0.97 -3.71 -3.73
CA PHE A 102 -2.40 -3.98 -3.85
C PHE A 102 -2.88 -3.80 -5.28
N ASP A 103 -3.56 -4.83 -5.79
CA ASP A 103 -4.40 -4.71 -6.97
C ASP A 103 -5.83 -4.42 -6.48
N TYR A 104 -6.39 -3.27 -6.83
CA TYR A 104 -7.67 -2.82 -6.26
C TYR A 104 -8.53 -2.07 -7.28
N ILE A 105 -9.81 -1.84 -6.92
CA ILE A 105 -10.77 -1.06 -7.71
C ILE A 105 -11.43 -0.03 -6.78
N ASN A 106 -11.42 1.23 -7.20
CA ASN A 106 -12.21 2.30 -6.57
C ASN A 106 -12.81 3.15 -7.69
N ALA A 107 -14.13 3.09 -7.86
CA ALA A 107 -14.87 3.93 -8.81
C ALA A 107 -15.94 4.75 -8.09
N GLU A 108 -15.69 5.09 -6.82
CA GLU A 108 -16.55 6.00 -6.08
C GLU A 108 -16.36 7.43 -6.61
N LEU A 109 -17.40 7.93 -7.27
CA LEU A 109 -17.47 9.30 -7.75
C LEU A 109 -17.91 10.22 -6.61
N PRO A 110 -17.52 11.52 -6.66
CA PRO A 110 -18.00 12.48 -5.68
C PRO A 110 -19.53 12.57 -5.74
N SER A 111 -20.16 12.76 -4.59
CA SER A 111 -21.61 12.92 -4.49
C SER A 111 -22.11 14.27 -5.02
N ASP A 112 -21.20 15.22 -5.26
CA ASP A 112 -21.48 16.57 -5.72
C ASP A 112 -20.33 17.04 -6.62
N ASP A 113 -20.67 17.59 -7.78
CA ASP A 113 -19.73 18.03 -8.81
C ASP A 113 -19.02 19.35 -8.41
N GLU A 114 -19.49 20.03 -7.36
CA GLU A 114 -18.97 21.33 -6.91
C GLU A 114 -17.85 21.25 -5.84
N ASP A 115 -17.59 20.08 -5.26
CA ASP A 115 -16.58 19.89 -4.21
C ASP A 115 -15.33 19.14 -4.72
N HIS A 116 -14.54 19.84 -5.55
CA HIS A 116 -13.25 19.34 -6.07
C HIS A 116 -12.18 19.12 -4.98
N ALA A 117 -12.44 19.47 -3.71
CA ALA A 117 -11.53 19.19 -2.60
C ALA A 117 -11.61 17.72 -2.13
N LYS A 118 -12.67 16.99 -2.49
CA LYS A 118 -12.79 15.55 -2.21
C LYS A 118 -12.12 14.75 -3.31
N LEU A 119 -10.87 14.35 -3.07
CA LEU A 119 -10.11 13.45 -3.94
C LEU A 119 -10.66 11.99 -3.99
N ASN A 120 -11.89 11.76 -3.49
CA ASN A 120 -12.63 10.49 -3.42
C ASN A 120 -11.78 9.26 -3.11
N PHE A 121 -10.89 9.43 -2.13
CA PHE A 121 -10.15 8.31 -1.57
C PHE A 121 -11.10 7.40 -0.79
N LYS A 122 -11.09 6.12 -1.12
CA LYS A 122 -11.55 5.13 -0.14
C LYS A 122 -10.47 4.95 0.90
N ARG A 123 -10.82 5.19 2.16
CA ARG A 123 -9.91 5.02 3.28
C ARG A 123 -10.10 3.64 3.86
N ALA A 124 -9.01 2.93 4.11
CA ALA A 124 -9.03 1.62 4.71
C ALA A 124 -8.14 1.57 5.95
N ALA A 125 -8.59 0.82 6.95
CA ALA A 125 -7.78 0.41 8.09
C ALA A 125 -7.17 -0.95 7.78
N ILE A 126 -5.84 -1.02 7.78
CA ILE A 126 -5.09 -2.27 7.64
C ILE A 126 -4.53 -2.65 9.02
N THR A 127 -5.03 -3.76 9.57
CA THR A 127 -4.63 -4.26 10.89
C THR A 127 -3.76 -5.50 10.74
N ILE A 128 -2.56 -5.45 11.31
CA ILE A 128 -1.60 -6.57 11.25
C ILE A 128 -1.77 -7.46 12.47
N ASN A 129 -1.94 -8.76 12.23
CA ASN A 129 -2.08 -9.80 13.27
C ASN A 129 -3.24 -9.56 14.24
N ASP A 130 -4.28 -8.82 13.83
CA ASP A 130 -5.38 -8.34 14.68
C ASP A 130 -4.90 -7.57 15.93
N ASP A 131 -3.70 -6.99 15.88
CA ASP A 131 -3.14 -6.15 16.95
C ASP A 131 -3.64 -4.70 16.79
N PRO A 132 -4.40 -4.14 17.75
CA PRO A 132 -4.92 -2.79 17.67
C PRO A 132 -3.82 -1.72 17.64
N HIS A 133 -2.61 -2.03 18.12
CA HIS A 133 -1.45 -1.13 18.05
C HIS A 133 -0.73 -1.17 16.70
N ARG A 134 -1.11 -2.10 15.80
CA ARG A 134 -0.58 -2.25 14.44
C ARG A 134 -1.68 -2.05 13.41
N LYS A 135 -2.47 -1.00 13.60
CA LYS A 135 -3.47 -0.53 12.66
C LYS A 135 -2.95 0.69 11.91
N PHE A 136 -3.03 0.63 10.58
CA PHE A 136 -2.53 1.68 9.68
C PHE A 136 -3.64 2.17 8.76
N GLN A 137 -3.74 3.47 8.61
CA GLN A 137 -4.65 4.10 7.66
C GLN A 137 -4.00 4.20 6.29
N VAL A 138 -4.68 3.72 5.26
CA VAL A 138 -4.25 3.83 3.85
C VAL A 138 -5.35 4.47 3.03
N HIS A 139 -4.96 5.35 2.10
CA HIS A 139 -5.87 6.06 1.20
C HIS A 139 -5.74 5.50 -0.21
N PHE A 140 -6.84 5.01 -0.76
CA PHE A 140 -6.89 4.40 -2.08
C PHE A 140 -7.54 5.35 -3.09
N PRO A 141 -6.76 5.96 -4.02
CA PRO A 141 -7.28 6.81 -5.09
C PRO A 141 -8.31 6.12 -5.97
N ILE A 142 -9.09 6.91 -6.69
CA ILE A 142 -9.94 6.40 -7.78
C ILE A 142 -9.07 5.70 -8.82
N THR A 143 -9.50 4.53 -9.30
CA THR A 143 -8.77 3.69 -10.25
C THR A 143 -9.23 3.88 -11.68
N GLY A 144 -10.44 4.38 -11.87
CA GLY A 144 -11.07 4.57 -13.18
C GLY A 144 -12.52 5.02 -13.04
N MET A 145 -13.27 4.87 -14.13
CA MET A 145 -14.68 5.30 -14.18
C MET A 145 -15.65 4.17 -13.80
N THR A 146 -15.19 2.92 -13.80
CA THR A 146 -16.04 1.75 -13.59
C THR A 146 -15.53 0.86 -12.47
N TRP A 147 -16.46 0.15 -11.81
CA TRP A 147 -16.15 -0.91 -10.85
C TRP A 147 -15.55 -2.17 -11.50
N SER A 148 -15.02 -2.06 -12.72
CA SER A 148 -14.25 -3.08 -13.43
C SER A 148 -12.80 -2.64 -13.71
N ASP A 149 -12.46 -1.37 -13.45
CA ASP A 149 -11.14 -0.80 -13.72
C ASP A 149 -10.17 -1.12 -12.58
N VAL A 150 -9.41 -2.21 -12.75
CA VAL A 150 -8.39 -2.65 -11.79
C VAL A 150 -7.15 -1.76 -11.90
N TYR A 151 -6.74 -1.15 -10.79
CA TYR A 151 -5.43 -0.54 -10.65
C TYR A 151 -4.46 -1.55 -10.05
N PRO A 152 -3.46 -2.02 -10.81
CA PRO A 152 -2.45 -2.93 -10.30
C PRO A 152 -1.34 -2.17 -9.57
N GLY A 153 -0.74 -2.79 -8.56
CA GLY A 153 0.58 -2.34 -8.10
C GLY A 153 0.61 -1.19 -7.10
N TYR A 154 -0.48 -0.89 -6.39
CA TYR A 154 -0.48 0.21 -5.40
C TYR A 154 0.34 -0.15 -4.17
N LEU A 155 1.40 0.60 -3.90
CA LEU A 155 2.43 0.23 -2.93
C LEU A 155 2.17 0.79 -1.54
N VAL A 156 2.30 -0.05 -0.51
CA VAL A 156 2.20 0.32 0.91
C VAL A 156 3.29 -0.37 1.71
N SER A 157 3.98 0.37 2.58
CA SER A 157 5.05 -0.18 3.43
C SER A 157 4.55 -0.42 4.85
N LEU A 158 4.34 -1.67 5.26
CA LEU A 158 3.75 -2.03 6.57
C LEU A 158 4.68 -2.93 7.39
N PRO A 159 4.68 -2.82 8.72
CA PRO A 159 5.47 -3.70 9.57
C PRO A 159 4.78 -5.07 9.69
N LEU A 160 5.35 -6.09 9.05
CA LEU A 160 4.92 -7.48 9.13
C LEU A 160 5.94 -8.29 9.95
N PRO A 161 5.80 -8.30 11.30
CA PRO A 161 6.86 -8.72 12.21
C PRO A 161 7.14 -10.23 12.22
N ASN A 162 6.15 -11.05 11.84
CA ASN A 162 6.25 -12.50 11.94
C ASN A 162 6.69 -13.09 10.60
N ALA A 163 7.16 -14.35 10.59
CA ALA A 163 7.41 -15.07 9.34
C ALA A 163 6.13 -15.22 8.49
N LYS A 164 4.99 -15.37 9.18
CA LYS A 164 3.64 -15.43 8.61
C LYS A 164 2.74 -14.50 9.39
N ASN A 165 2.05 -13.60 8.70
CA ASN A 165 1.20 -12.58 9.29
C ASN A 165 -0.21 -12.70 8.76
N LYS A 166 -1.14 -12.20 9.56
CA LYS A 166 -2.50 -11.93 9.14
C LYS A 166 -2.62 -10.45 8.78
N VAL A 167 -3.18 -10.16 7.62
CA VAL A 167 -3.46 -8.81 7.14
C VAL A 167 -4.97 -8.67 6.99
N ARG A 168 -5.60 -7.96 7.92
CA ARG A 168 -7.03 -7.63 7.88
C ARG A 168 -7.20 -6.24 7.29
N ILE A 169 -8.14 -6.08 6.37
CA ILE A 169 -8.50 -4.80 5.77
C ILE A 169 -10.00 -4.55 5.94
N GLU A 170 -10.30 -3.37 6.49
CA GLU A 170 -11.65 -2.86 6.73
C GLU A 170 -11.73 -1.43 6.20
N GLY A 171 -12.94 -0.94 5.95
CA GLY A 171 -13.16 0.45 5.57
C GLY A 171 -13.02 1.39 6.77
N LEU A 172 -12.47 2.57 6.54
CA LEU A 172 -12.37 3.63 7.55
C LEU A 172 -13.37 4.74 7.22
N ASP A 173 -14.29 5.02 8.15
CA ASP A 173 -15.38 6.00 8.02
C ASP A 173 -16.30 5.77 6.80
N GLY A 174 -16.28 4.55 6.23
CA GLY A 174 -16.98 4.17 5.00
C GLY A 174 -16.57 2.77 4.53
N ALA A 175 -17.00 2.37 3.34
CA ALA A 175 -16.57 1.09 2.74
C ALA A 175 -15.15 1.20 2.15
N ALA A 176 -14.35 0.15 2.33
CA ALA A 176 -13.03 0.01 1.69
C ALA A 176 -13.17 -0.17 0.17
N PRO A 177 -12.09 -0.01 -0.62
CA PRO A 177 -12.15 -0.36 -2.03
C PRO A 177 -12.32 -1.88 -2.22
N ASP A 178 -12.62 -2.26 -3.45
CA ASP A 178 -12.65 -3.64 -3.88
C ASP A 178 -11.22 -4.13 -4.09
N PHE A 179 -10.87 -5.31 -3.59
CA PHE A 179 -9.50 -5.85 -3.71
C PHE A 179 -9.43 -7.10 -4.59
N VAL A 180 -8.47 -7.10 -5.51
CA VAL A 180 -8.21 -8.21 -6.42
C VAL A 180 -7.08 -9.10 -5.89
N ALA A 181 -6.02 -8.49 -5.34
CA ALA A 181 -4.90 -9.21 -4.75
C ALA A 181 -4.08 -8.35 -3.80
N LEU A 182 -3.42 -9.02 -2.86
CA LEU A 182 -2.30 -8.51 -2.08
C LEU A 182 -1.04 -9.21 -2.60
N SER A 183 0.04 -8.46 -2.82
CA SER A 183 1.33 -9.04 -3.18
C SER A 183 2.42 -8.55 -2.25
N VAL A 184 3.39 -9.41 -1.95
CA VAL A 184 4.50 -9.11 -1.03
C VAL A 184 5.79 -9.03 -1.82
N ALA A 185 6.57 -7.97 -1.62
CA ALA A 185 7.89 -7.87 -2.23
C ALA A 185 8.79 -9.01 -1.74
N ILE A 186 9.36 -9.76 -2.68
CA ILE A 186 10.34 -10.80 -2.39
C ILE A 186 11.65 -10.08 -2.05
N GLN A 187 12.22 -10.36 -0.88
CA GLN A 187 13.56 -9.87 -0.57
C GLN A 187 14.56 -10.51 -1.55
N PRO A 188 15.42 -9.73 -2.22
CA PRO A 188 16.49 -10.31 -3.01
C PRO A 188 17.38 -11.15 -2.08
N ALA A 189 17.76 -12.35 -2.52
CA ALA A 189 18.68 -13.19 -1.76
C ALA A 189 19.97 -12.40 -1.45
N PRO A 190 20.55 -12.54 -0.24
CA PRO A 190 21.80 -11.88 0.10
C PRO A 190 22.87 -12.30 -0.90
N THR A 191 23.47 -11.33 -1.60
CA THR A 191 24.61 -11.57 -2.48
C THR A 191 25.74 -12.11 -1.61
N THR A 192 26.04 -13.40 -1.72
CA THR A 192 27.23 -13.98 -1.10
C THR A 192 28.46 -13.39 -1.78
N THR A 193 29.01 -12.32 -1.22
CA THR A 193 30.33 -11.83 -1.60
C THR A 193 31.32 -12.92 -1.18
N LYS A 194 31.75 -13.76 -2.13
CA LYS A 194 32.91 -14.62 -1.93
C LYS A 194 34.12 -13.69 -1.79
N THR A 195 34.59 -13.51 -0.57
CA THR A 195 35.94 -13.00 -0.32
C THR A 195 36.92 -14.08 -0.76
N ASN A 196 37.68 -13.79 -1.82
CA ASN A 196 38.92 -14.51 -2.14
C ASN A 196 40.05 -13.96 -1.28
#